data_AF-A0AAD1IXG1-F1
#
_entry.id   AF-A0AAD1IXG1-F1
#
_cell.length_a   1.000
_cell.length_b   1.000
_cell.length_c   1.000
_cell.angle_alpha   90.00
_cell.angle_beta   90.00
_cell.angle_gamma   90.00
#
_symmetry.space_group_name_H-M   'P 1'
#
loop_
_entity.id
_entity.type
_entity.pdbx_description
1 polymer ?
#
loop_
_entity_poly.entity_id
_entity_poly.type
_entity_poly.pdbx_seq_one_letter_code
_entity_poly.pdbx_strand_id
1 'polypeptide(L)' 'MSARSRALFELALAAAAAVGCVLSWAAAGRPATAAPVMPGEPETVVTVYSAPLLVLALLLATVAGVLLVLGVARLRRR' A
#
# COMPACT_ATOMS: atom_id res chain seq x y z
N MET A 1 6.00 28.13 -11.12
CA MET A 1 6.58 26.85 -10.64
C MET A 1 7.48 26.28 -11.74
N SER A 2 8.79 26.18 -11.52
CA SER A 2 9.71 25.60 -12.51
C SER A 2 9.44 24.09 -12.69
N ALA A 3 9.66 23.50 -13.87
CA ALA A 3 9.35 22.06 -13.98
C ALA A 3 10.28 21.14 -13.15
N ARG A 4 11.37 21.67 -12.57
CA ARG A 4 12.12 20.98 -11.50
C ARG A 4 11.33 20.90 -10.20
N SER A 5 10.72 22.02 -9.77
CA SER A 5 9.87 22.03 -8.57
C SER A 5 8.63 21.13 -8.70
N ARG A 6 8.03 21.04 -9.89
CA ARG A 6 6.96 20.08 -10.18
C ARG A 6 7.42 18.63 -10.07
N ALA A 7 8.59 18.29 -10.62
CA ALA A 7 9.14 16.92 -10.53
C ALA A 7 9.41 16.51 -9.06
N LEU A 8 9.98 17.41 -8.26
CA LEU A 8 10.20 17.16 -6.83
C LEU A 8 8.88 16.95 -6.08
N PHE A 9 7.84 17.72 -6.41
CA PHE A 9 6.52 17.54 -5.82
C PHE A 9 5.88 16.21 -6.20
N GLU A 10 5.96 15.80 -7.48
CA GLU A 10 5.49 14.49 -7.96
C GLU A 10 6.19 13.34 -7.20
N LEU A 11 7.51 13.43 -6.99
CA LEU A 11 8.28 12.43 -6.24
C LEU A 11 7.93 12.41 -4.75
N ALA A 12 7.73 13.58 -4.13
CA ALA A 12 7.31 13.66 -2.73
C ALA A 12 5.93 13.02 -2.53
N LEU A 13 5.00 13.27 -3.45
CA LEU A 13 3.68 12.66 -3.42
C LEU A 13 3.74 11.14 -3.67
N ALA A 14 4.62 10.68 -4.57
CA ALA A 14 4.87 9.25 -4.77
C ALA A 14 5.37 8.58 -3.50
N ALA A 15 6.30 9.21 -2.78
CA ALA A 15 6.82 8.71 -1.51
C ALA A 15 5.74 8.64 -0.43
N ALA A 16 4.92 9.68 -0.31
CA ALA A 16 3.79 9.70 0.64
C ALA A 16 2.78 8.57 0.34
N ALA A 17 2.45 8.35 -0.94
CA ALA A 17 1.58 7.24 -1.35
C ALA A 17 2.20 5.87 -1.04
N ALA A 18 3.51 5.70 -1.26
CA ALA A 18 4.21 4.46 -0.92
C ALA A 18 4.17 4.18 0.60
N VAL A 19 4.36 5.19 1.44
CA VAL A 19 4.22 5.05 2.90
C VAL A 19 2.79 4.65 3.27
N GLY A 20 1.78 5.32 2.71
CA GLY A 20 0.37 4.96 2.95
C GLY A 20 0.02 3.54 2.51
N CYS A 21 0.60 3.07 1.40
CA CYS A 21 0.47 1.68 0.94
C CYS A 21 0.99 0.69 1.98
N VAL A 22 2.22 0.91 2.47
CA VAL A 22 2.86 0.02 3.47
C VAL A 22 2.05 0.01 4.77
N LEU A 23 1.60 1.17 5.24
CA LEU A 23 0.77 1.27 6.44
C LEU A 23 -0.58 0.56 6.28
N SER A 24 -1.23 0.71 5.12
CA SER A 24 -2.52 0.06 4.83
C SER A 24 -2.36 -1.46 4.76
N TRP A 25 -1.29 -1.94 4.12
CA TRP A 25 -0.95 -3.36 4.07
C TRP A 25 -0.69 -3.95 5.46
N ALA A 26 0.12 -3.26 6.27
CA ALA A 26 0.45 -3.69 7.63
C ALA A 26 -0.81 -3.73 8.54
N ALA A 27 -1.74 -2.79 8.35
CA ALA A 27 -2.99 -2.74 9.10
C ALA A 27 -4.05 -3.74 8.60
N ALA A 28 -3.88 -4.31 7.40
CA ALA A 28 -4.89 -5.16 6.78
C ALA A 28 -5.03 -6.51 7.49
N GLY A 29 -3.93 -7.08 8.01
CA GLY A 29 -3.93 -8.39 8.66
C GLY A 29 -4.21 -8.30 10.16
N ARG A 30 -5.19 -9.07 10.64
CA ARG A 30 -5.44 -9.28 12.07
C ARG A 30 -5.45 -10.77 12.40
N PRO A 31 -4.78 -11.19 13.50
CA PRO A 31 -4.89 -12.57 13.97
C PRO A 31 -6.33 -12.81 14.46
N ALA A 32 -6.91 -13.93 14.06
CA ALA A 32 -8.19 -14.42 14.51
C ALA A 32 -8.07 -15.93 14.80
N THR A 33 -8.97 -16.45 15.62
CA THR A 33 -9.09 -17.89 15.83
C THR A 33 -10.19 -18.41 14.92
N ALA A 34 -9.88 -19.43 14.12
CA ALA A 34 -10.89 -20.14 13.36
C ALA A 34 -11.61 -21.12 14.30
N ALA A 35 -12.94 -21.12 14.26
CA ALA A 35 -13.73 -22.07 15.03
C ALA A 35 -13.42 -23.51 14.58
N PRO A 36 -13.32 -24.47 15.52
CA PRO A 36 -13.13 -25.88 15.20
C PRO A 36 -14.21 -26.41 14.24
N VAL A 37 -13.80 -27.11 13.18
CA VAL A 37 -14.75 -27.73 12.23
C VAL A 37 -15.36 -29.01 12.81
N MET A 38 -14.64 -29.69 13.71
CA MET A 38 -15.08 -30.89 14.42
C MET A 38 -14.86 -30.75 15.94
N PRO A 39 -15.69 -31.40 16.77
CA PRO A 39 -15.48 -31.44 18.21
C PRO A 39 -14.13 -32.10 18.56
N GLY A 40 -13.29 -31.42 19.32
CA GLY A 40 -11.97 -31.92 19.77
C GLY A 40 -10.77 -31.48 18.93
N GLU A 41 -10.97 -30.74 17.83
CA GLU A 41 -9.89 -30.15 17.04
C GLU A 41 -9.29 -28.92 17.77
N PRO A 42 -7.95 -28.78 17.83
CA PRO A 42 -7.32 -27.60 18.41
C PRO A 42 -7.65 -26.34 17.60
N GLU A 43 -7.85 -25.21 18.30
CA GLU A 43 -8.07 -23.92 17.64
C GLU A 43 -6.89 -23.57 16.72
N THR A 44 -7.21 -23.28 15.46
CA THR A 44 -6.21 -22.90 14.46
C THR A 44 -6.14 -21.38 14.39
N VAL A 45 -4.93 -20.83 14.55
CA VAL A 45 -4.67 -19.39 14.36
C VAL A 45 -4.72 -19.07 12.88
N VAL A 46 -5.62 -18.18 12.48
CA VAL A 46 -5.80 -17.75 11.09
C VAL A 46 -5.65 -16.22 11.01
N THR A 47 -4.98 -15.73 9.97
CA THR A 47 -4.91 -14.29 9.71
C THR A 47 -6.09 -13.89 8.82
N VAL A 48 -6.94 -13.01 9.32
CA VAL A 48 -8.03 -12.40 8.55
C VAL A 48 -7.53 -11.09 7.97
N TYR A 49 -7.78 -10.88 6.67
CA TYR A 49 -7.42 -9.66 5.98
C TYR A 49 -8.64 -8.77 5.73
N SER A 50 -8.51 -7.48 6.05
CA SER A 50 -9.48 -6.46 5.70
C SER A 50 -9.42 -6.14 4.20
N ALA A 51 -10.45 -6.53 3.45
CA ALA A 51 -10.55 -6.25 2.02
C ALA A 51 -10.45 -4.75 1.70
N PRO A 52 -11.12 -3.82 2.43
CA PRO A 52 -10.95 -2.38 2.19
C PRO A 52 -9.51 -1.88 2.32
N LEU A 53 -8.77 -2.35 3.32
CA LEU A 53 -7.37 -1.93 3.54
C LEU A 53 -6.42 -2.51 2.48
N LEU A 54 -6.67 -3.75 2.03
CA LEU A 54 -5.94 -4.33 0.91
C LEU A 54 -6.17 -3.53 -0.39
N VAL A 55 -7.42 -3.19 -0.70
CA VAL A 55 -7.74 -2.38 -1.89
C VAL A 55 -7.09 -1.01 -1.80
N LEU A 56 -7.13 -0.36 -0.63
CA LEU A 56 -6.46 0.92 -0.40
C LEU A 56 -4.94 0.81 -0.61
N ALA A 57 -4.30 -0.24 -0.08
CA ALA A 57 -2.88 -0.48 -0.26
C ALA A 57 -2.51 -0.61 -1.75
N LEU A 58 -3.25 -1.43 -2.51
CA LEU A 58 -3.01 -1.64 -3.94
C LEU A 58 -3.25 -0.37 -4.78
N LEU A 59 -4.28 0.40 -4.43
CA LEU A 59 -4.54 1.70 -5.06
C LEU A 59 -3.36 2.65 -4.85
N LEU A 60 -2.90 2.78 -3.60
CA LEU A 60 -1.76 3.64 -3.25
C LEU A 60 -0.46 3.17 -3.91
N ALA A 61 -0.23 1.86 -4.00
CA ALA A 61 0.91 1.30 -4.74
C ALA A 61 0.89 1.71 -6.21
N THR A 62 -0.28 1.66 -6.85
CA THR A 62 -0.45 2.05 -8.25
C THR A 62 -0.19 3.54 -8.44
N VAL A 63 -0.77 4.39 -7.58
CA VAL A 63 -0.54 5.84 -7.60
C VAL A 63 0.93 6.18 -7.39
N ALA A 64 1.59 5.54 -6.40
CA ALA A 64 3.01 5.71 -6.14
C ALA A 64 3.86 5.35 -7.36
N GLY A 65 3.60 4.19 -7.99
CA GLY A 65 4.31 3.75 -9.18
C GLY A 65 4.18 4.73 -10.36
N VAL A 66 2.96 5.20 -10.65
CA VAL A 66 2.71 6.17 -11.73
C VAL A 66 3.42 7.50 -11.45
N LEU A 67 3.28 8.05 -10.25
CA LEU A 67 3.91 9.33 -9.89
C LEU A 67 5.44 9.24 -9.90
N LEU A 68 6.00 8.11 -9.45
CA LEU A 68 7.44 7.86 -9.51
C LEU A 68 7.94 7.88 -10.96
N VAL A 69 7.27 7.16 -11.87
CA VAL A 69 7.64 7.13 -13.29
C VAL A 69 7.57 8.52 -13.91
N LEU A 70 6.49 9.26 -13.68
CA LEU A 70 6.30 10.61 -14.20
C LEU A 70 7.36 11.59 -13.66
N GLY A 71 7.61 11.57 -12.35
CA GLY A 71 8.60 12.42 -11.70
C GLY A 71 10.01 12.15 -12.21
N VAL A 72 10.40 10.87 -12.31
CA VAL A 72 11.72 10.47 -12.86
C VAL A 72 11.83 10.84 -14.34
N ALA A 73 10.82 10.55 -15.15
CA ALA A 73 10.83 10.89 -16.58
C ALA A 73 10.96 12.41 -16.79
N ARG A 74 10.29 13.22 -15.97
CA ARG A 74 10.36 14.68 -16.02
C ARG A 74 11.72 15.21 -15.58
N LEU A 75 12.35 14.59 -14.58
CA LEU A 75 13.69 14.94 -14.13
C LEU A 75 14.74 14.61 -15.20
N ARG A 76 14.58 13.49 -15.92
CA ARG A 76 15.49 13.10 -17.01
C ARG A 76 15.38 13.95 -18.27
N ARG A 77 14.23 14.62 -18.49
CA ARG A 77 14.00 15.50 -19.65
C ARG A 77 14.48 16.93 -19.43
N ARG A 78 14.90 17.29 -18.22
CA ARG A 78 15.40 18.61 -17.84
C ARG A 78 16.88 18.58 -17.59
#